data_AF-H9YZK1-F1
#
_entry.id   AF-H9YZK1-F1
#
_cell.length_a   1.000
_cell.length_b   1.000
_cell.length_c   1.000
_cell.angle_alpha   90.00
_cell.angle_beta   90.00
_cell.angle_gamma   90.00
#
_symmetry.space_group_name_H-M   'P 1'
#
loop_
_entity.id
_entity.type
_entity.pdbx_description
1 polymer ?
#
loop_
_entity_poly.entity_id
_entity_poly.type
_entity_poly.pdbx_seq_one_letter_code
_entity_poly.pdbx_strand_id
1 'polypeptide(L)'
;MSLVIRNLQRVIPIRRAPLRSKIEIVRRILGVQKFDLGIICVDNKNIQHINRIYRGRNVPTDVLSFPFHEHLKAGEFPLPEFPDDYNLGDIFLGVEYIFHQCKEDEDYNDVLTVSGDAEII
;
A
#
# COMPACT_ATOMS: atom_id res chain seq x y z
N MET A 1 3.55 -17.98 -3.47
CA MET A 1 3.86 -16.70 -2.82
C MET A 1 2.57 -15.88 -2.67
N SER A 2 2.44 -15.09 -1.60
CA SER A 2 1.21 -14.50 -1.08
C SER A 2 1.03 -13.00 -1.43
N LEU A 3 -0.24 -12.62 -1.64
CA LEU A 3 -0.68 -11.23 -1.60
C LEU A 3 -1.78 -11.17 -0.55
N VAL A 4 -1.50 -10.48 0.53
CA VAL A 4 -2.43 -10.32 1.65
C VAL A 4 -3.07 -8.94 1.54
N ILE A 5 -4.40 -8.91 1.50
CA ILE A 5 -5.17 -7.66 1.55
C ILE A 5 -6.03 -7.70 2.81
N ARG A 6 -5.78 -6.78 3.73
CA ARG A 6 -6.57 -6.60 4.96
C ARG A 6 -7.29 -5.26 4.93
N ASN A 7 -8.57 -5.28 5.28
CA ASN A 7 -9.32 -4.05 5.50
C ASN A 7 -9.62 -3.91 6.99
N LEU A 8 -8.96 -2.96 7.65
CA LEU A 8 -9.10 -2.69 9.07
C LEU A 8 -10.06 -1.53 9.37
N GLN A 9 -10.54 -0.85 8.33
CA GLN A 9 -11.53 0.23 8.45
C GLN A 9 -12.94 -0.21 8.02
N ARG A 10 -13.94 0.61 8.37
CA ARG A 10 -15.35 0.42 7.99
C ARG A 10 -16.03 1.69 7.46
N VAL A 11 -15.28 2.78 7.35
CA VAL A 11 -15.76 4.10 6.92
C VAL A 11 -16.09 4.12 5.43
N ILE A 12 -15.20 3.58 4.59
CA ILE A 12 -15.36 3.57 3.13
C ILE A 12 -15.46 2.13 2.62
N PRO A 13 -16.47 1.77 1.81
CA PRO A 13 -16.57 0.44 1.22
C PRO A 13 -15.43 0.20 0.22
N ILE A 14 -14.84 -1.00 0.24
CA ILE A 14 -13.75 -1.39 -0.66
C ILE A 14 -14.14 -2.62 -1.46
N ARG A 15 -14.05 -2.52 -2.79
CA ARG A 15 -14.18 -3.67 -3.69
C ARG A 15 -12.86 -4.45 -3.73
N ARG A 16 -12.76 -5.50 -2.91
CA ARG A 16 -11.52 -6.30 -2.76
C ARG A 16 -11.06 -6.97 -4.05
N ALA A 17 -11.98 -7.48 -4.87
CA ALA A 17 -11.61 -8.19 -6.10
C ALA A 17 -10.95 -7.25 -7.16
N PRO A 18 -11.52 -6.08 -7.48
CA PRO A 18 -10.84 -5.07 -8.31
C PRO A 18 -9.48 -4.63 -7.75
N LEU A 19 -9.41 -4.30 -6.46
CA LEU A 19 -8.15 -3.90 -5.81
C LEU A 19 -7.08 -4.99 -5.98
N ARG A 20 -7.43 -6.24 -5.69
CA ARG A 20 -6.54 -7.39 -5.87
C ARG A 20 -6.07 -7.51 -7.31
N SER A 21 -6.98 -7.45 -8.27
CA SER A 21 -6.67 -7.58 -9.70
C SER A 21 -5.62 -6.56 -10.13
N LYS A 22 -5.78 -5.30 -9.72
CA LYS A 22 -4.86 -4.21 -10.06
C LYS A 22 -3.49 -4.37 -9.41
N ILE A 23 -3.44 -4.76 -8.14
CA ILE A 23 -2.16 -5.06 -7.47
C ILE A 23 -1.43 -6.20 -8.18
N GLU A 24 -2.13 -7.27 -8.57
CA GLU A 24 -1.52 -8.38 -9.32
C GLU A 24 -1.03 -7.95 -10.71
N ILE A 25 -1.71 -7.02 -11.38
CA ILE A 25 -1.23 -6.41 -12.63
C ILE A 25 0.08 -5.65 -12.38
N VAL A 26 0.13 -4.79 -11.36
CA VAL A 26 1.35 -4.04 -11.00
C VAL A 26 2.50 -5.00 -10.69
N ARG A 27 2.26 -6.02 -9.86
CA ARG A 27 3.28 -7.04 -9.55
C ARG A 27 3.78 -7.77 -10.79
N ARG A 28 2.90 -8.02 -11.77
CA ARG A 28 3.27 -8.64 -13.04
C ARG A 28 4.16 -7.73 -13.88
N ILE A 29 3.80 -6.45 -13.99
CA ILE A 29 4.58 -5.44 -14.72
C ILE A 29 5.98 -5.29 -14.10
N LEU A 30 6.05 -5.29 -12.77
CA LEU A 30 7.30 -5.16 -12.02
C LEU A 30 8.11 -6.45 -11.91
N GLY A 31 7.59 -7.60 -12.35
CA GLY A 31 8.32 -8.88 -12.27
C GLY A 31 8.44 -9.45 -10.84
N VAL A 32 7.63 -8.98 -9.89
CA VAL A 32 7.68 -9.36 -8.47
C VAL A 32 6.57 -10.34 -8.06
N GLN A 33 6.00 -11.10 -9.01
CA GLN A 33 4.99 -12.13 -8.73
C GLN A 33 5.54 -13.33 -7.97
N LYS A 34 6.82 -13.30 -7.57
CA LYS A 34 7.44 -14.27 -6.65
C LYS A 34 7.71 -13.71 -5.23
N PHE A 35 7.43 -12.43 -4.96
CA PHE A 35 7.58 -11.77 -3.66
C PHE A 35 6.28 -11.48 -2.87
N ASP A 36 6.24 -11.86 -1.59
CA ASP A 36 5.17 -11.56 -0.65
C ASP A 36 4.93 -10.04 -0.50
N LEU A 37 3.67 -9.65 -0.42
CA LEU A 37 3.27 -8.25 -0.25
C LEU A 37 2.01 -8.15 0.63
N GLY A 38 2.08 -7.31 1.65
CA GLY A 38 0.93 -6.94 2.49
C GLY A 38 0.34 -5.60 2.08
N ILE A 39 -0.99 -5.55 1.92
CA ILE A 39 -1.75 -4.31 1.72
C ILE A 39 -2.77 -4.18 2.85
N ILE A 40 -2.68 -3.10 3.61
CA ILE A 40 -3.51 -2.86 4.79
C ILE A 40 -4.28 -1.55 4.61
N CYS A 41 -5.59 -1.66 4.43
CA CYS A 41 -6.49 -0.52 4.34
C CYS A 41 -6.91 -0.03 5.72
N VAL A 42 -6.71 1.26 6.00
CA VAL A 42 -6.98 1.92 7.28
C VAL A 42 -7.76 3.23 7.10
N ASP A 43 -8.35 3.73 8.19
CA ASP A 43 -9.04 5.02 8.24
C ASP A 43 -8.06 6.17 8.55
N ASN A 44 -8.56 7.41 8.53
CA ASN A 44 -7.75 8.60 8.78
C ASN A 44 -7.09 8.58 10.17
N LYS A 45 -7.82 8.13 11.19
CA LYS A 45 -7.32 8.06 12.57
C LYS A 45 -6.12 7.13 12.68
N ASN A 46 -6.22 5.94 12.09
CA ASN A 46 -5.16 4.94 12.14
C ASN A 46 -3.96 5.36 11.29
N ILE A 47 -4.16 5.85 10.05
CA ILE A 47 -3.00 6.23 9.23
C ILE A 47 -2.29 7.49 9.77
N GLN A 48 -3.03 8.45 10.33
CA GLN A 48 -2.43 9.60 11.04
C GLN A 48 -1.60 9.15 12.25
N HIS A 49 -2.09 8.16 13.01
CA HIS A 49 -1.35 7.62 14.15
C HIS A 49 -0.04 6.97 13.71
N ILE A 50 -0.07 6.17 12.64
CA ILE A 50 1.11 5.53 12.07
C ILE A 50 2.07 6.59 11.52
N ASN A 51 1.58 7.56 10.76
CA ASN A 51 2.39 8.66 10.20
C ASN A 51 3.09 9.45 11.31
N ARG A 52 2.40 9.69 12.43
CA ARG A 52 3.01 10.35 13.59
C ARG A 52 4.14 9.52 14.20
N ILE A 53 3.95 8.21 14.37
CA ILE A 53 4.94 7.34 15.02
C ILE A 53 6.19 7.21 14.15
N TYR A 54 6.02 6.96 12.85
CA TYR A 54 7.13 6.57 11.98
C TYR A 54 7.73 7.73 11.17
N ARG A 55 6.98 8.82 10.97
CA ARG A 55 7.44 10.03 10.25
C ARG A 55 7.46 11.30 11.09
N GLY A 56 6.95 11.26 12.32
CA GLY A 56 6.77 12.46 13.13
C GLY A 56 5.67 13.41 12.59
N ARG A 57 4.88 12.98 11.60
CA ARG A 57 3.87 13.82 10.95
C ARG A 57 2.47 13.49 11.49
N ASN A 58 1.90 14.42 12.26
CA ASN A 58 0.58 14.24 12.87
C ASN A 58 -0.57 14.65 11.92
N VAL A 59 -0.53 14.16 10.68
CA VAL A 59 -1.59 14.37 9.67
C VAL A 59 -1.88 13.04 8.95
N PRO A 60 -3.12 12.77 8.52
CA PRO A 60 -3.41 11.63 7.67
C PRO A 60 -2.67 11.77 6.33
N THR A 61 -2.40 10.64 5.69
CA THR A 61 -1.78 10.56 4.36
C THR A 61 -2.46 9.44 3.57
N ASP A 62 -2.23 9.42 2.26
CA ASP A 62 -2.75 8.41 1.34
C ASP A 62 -2.07 7.05 1.50
N VAL A 63 -0.75 7.02 1.68
CA VAL A 63 0.02 5.78 1.76
C VAL A 63 1.24 5.90 2.69
N LEU A 64 1.52 4.81 3.41
CA LEU A 64 2.78 4.59 4.13
C LEU A 64 3.30 3.20 3.77
N SER A 65 4.56 3.11 3.36
CA SER A 65 5.18 1.85 2.95
C SER A 65 6.28 1.46 3.93
N PHE A 66 6.23 0.22 4.41
CA PHE A 66 7.21 -0.37 5.33
C PHE A 66 7.96 -1.47 4.59
N PRO A 67 9.14 -1.15 4.03
CA PRO A 67 9.91 -2.13 3.28
C PRO A 67 10.46 -3.20 4.22
N PHE A 68 10.46 -4.46 3.78
CA PHE A 68 11.18 -5.51 4.50
C PHE A 68 12.71 -5.37 4.35
N HIS A 69 13.15 -4.78 3.23
CA HIS A 69 14.56 -4.59 2.87
C HIS A 69 14.96 -3.12 3.03
N GLU A 70 15.84 -2.81 3.98
CA GLU A 70 16.20 -1.43 4.34
C GLU A 70 17.16 -0.71 3.36
N HIS A 71 17.87 -1.46 2.52
CA HIS A 71 19.01 -0.92 1.72
C HIS A 71 18.80 -0.98 0.21
N LEU A 72 17.56 -1.11 -0.25
CA LEU A 72 17.23 -1.07 -1.68
C LEU A 72 17.12 0.37 -2.18
N LYS A 73 17.76 0.67 -3.31
CA LYS A 73 17.51 1.95 -3.99
C LYS A 73 16.25 1.87 -4.84
N ALA A 74 15.68 3.04 -5.13
CA ALA A 74 14.56 3.12 -6.05
C ALA A 74 14.89 2.48 -7.41
N GLY A 75 14.03 1.56 -7.86
CA GLY A 75 14.22 0.81 -9.10
C GLY A 75 15.02 -0.48 -8.96
N GLU A 76 15.57 -0.77 -7.77
CA GLU A 76 16.19 -2.05 -7.47
C GLU A 76 15.17 -3.02 -6.86
N PHE A 77 15.34 -4.31 -7.14
CA PHE A 77 14.58 -5.37 -6.50
C PHE A 77 15.49 -6.21 -5.61
N PRO A 78 14.97 -6.78 -4.51
CA PRO A 78 15.76 -7.69 -3.69
C PRO A 78 16.24 -8.87 -4.51
N LEU A 79 17.46 -9.33 -4.24
CA LEU A 79 18.01 -10.58 -4.77
C LEU A 79 17.86 -11.65 -3.68
N PRO A 80 16.86 -12.54 -3.76
CA PRO A 80 16.55 -13.44 -2.66
C PRO A 80 17.59 -14.55 -2.52
N GLU A 81 18.22 -14.67 -1.36
CA GLU A 81 19.11 -15.79 -0.99
C GLU A 81 18.35 -16.82 -0.15
N PHE A 82 17.43 -16.35 0.70
CA PHE A 82 16.61 -17.15 1.61
C PHE A 82 15.12 -16.98 1.32
N PRO A 83 14.26 -17.91 1.78
CA PRO A 83 12.81 -17.80 1.59
C PRO A 83 12.21 -16.48 2.10
N ASP A 84 12.71 -15.93 3.20
CA ASP A 84 12.19 -14.69 3.79
C ASP A 84 12.53 -13.45 2.96
N ASP A 85 13.57 -13.50 2.11
CA ASP A 85 13.96 -12.39 1.25
C ASP A 85 12.93 -12.11 0.14
N TYR A 86 12.02 -13.06 -0.09
CA TYR A 86 10.87 -12.84 -0.95
C TYR A 86 9.83 -11.90 -0.34
N ASN A 87 10.01 -11.37 0.87
CA ASN A 87 9.08 -10.39 1.43
C ASN A 87 9.41 -8.96 0.95
N LEU A 88 8.44 -8.25 0.35
CA LEU A 88 8.58 -6.82 0.04
C LEU A 88 8.21 -5.92 1.22
N GLY A 89 7.44 -6.44 2.17
CA GLY A 89 6.92 -5.71 3.31
C GLY A 89 5.44 -5.33 3.14
N ASP A 90 5.06 -4.25 3.83
CA ASP A 90 3.66 -3.86 4.03
C ASP A 90 3.39 -2.44 3.51
N ILE A 91 2.24 -2.25 2.86
CA ILE A 91 1.75 -0.96 2.41
C ILE A 91 0.43 -0.66 3.13
N PHE A 92 0.41 0.43 3.89
CA PHE A 92 -0.78 0.96 4.54
C PHE A 92 -1.43 2.00 3.63
N LEU A 93 -2.70 1.79 3.29
CA LEU A 93 -3.49 2.70 2.46
C LEU A 93 -4.50 3.45 3.34
N GLY A 94 -4.41 4.78 3.33
CA GLY A 94 -5.32 5.73 3.98
C GLY A 94 -6.58 5.88 3.16
N VAL A 95 -7.44 4.87 3.20
CA VAL A 95 -8.60 4.71 2.32
C VAL A 95 -9.58 5.89 2.42
N GLU A 96 -9.83 6.35 3.64
CA GLU A 96 -10.67 7.53 3.89
C GLU A 96 -10.03 8.81 3.34
N TYR A 97 -8.70 8.95 3.48
CA TYR A 97 -7.95 10.09 2.95
C TYR A 97 -8.02 10.13 1.42
N ILE A 98 -7.72 9.00 0.77
CA ILE A 98 -7.78 8.84 -0.69
C ILE A 98 -9.19 9.15 -1.20
N PHE A 99 -10.23 8.64 -0.52
CA PHE A 99 -11.62 8.91 -0.89
C PHE A 99 -11.93 10.41 -0.90
N HIS A 100 -11.47 11.16 0.11
CA HIS A 100 -11.68 12.61 0.17
C HIS A 100 -10.85 13.42 -0.83
N GLN A 101 -9.78 12.85 -1.37
CA GLN A 101 -8.99 13.49 -2.43
C GLN A 101 -9.53 13.23 -3.84
N CYS A 102 -10.38 12.22 -4.02
CA CYS A 102 -11.01 11.93 -5.31
C CYS A 102 -11.90 13.11 -5.73
N LYS A 103 -11.76 13.56 -6.97
CA LYS A 103 -12.69 14.54 -7.56
C LYS A 103 -14.05 13.89 -7.85
N GLU A 104 -15.11 14.69 -7.90
CA GLU A 104 -16.49 14.21 -8.09
C GLU A 104 -16.68 13.30 -9.33
N ASP A 105 -15.86 13.45 -10.37
CA ASP A 105 -15.91 12.65 -11.61
C ASP A 105 -14.95 11.44 -11.64
N GLU A 106 -14.19 11.17 -10.58
CA GLU A 106 -13.25 10.04 -10.52
C GLU A 106 -13.88 8.79 -9.90
N ASP A 107 -13.78 7.63 -10.57
CA ASP A 107 -14.15 6.36 -9.93
C ASP A 107 -13.12 6.06 -8.83
N TYR A 108 -13.54 6.22 -7.58
CA TYR A 108 -12.76 5.90 -6.41
C TYR A 108 -12.12 4.50 -6.45
N ASN A 109 -12.79 3.50 -7.05
CA ASN A 109 -12.21 2.16 -7.20
C ASN A 109 -11.04 2.15 -8.20
N ASP A 110 -10.98 3.12 -9.10
CA ASP A 110 -9.86 3.42 -9.99
C ASP A 110 -8.74 4.17 -9.27
N VAL A 111 -9.08 5.14 -8.42
CA VAL A 111 -8.10 5.94 -7.67
C VAL A 111 -7.39 5.16 -6.56
N LEU A 112 -8.05 4.20 -5.91
CA LEU A 112 -7.52 3.35 -4.83
C LEU A 112 -6.21 2.59 -5.16
N THR A 113 -5.79 2.62 -6.42
CA THR A 113 -4.59 1.95 -6.93
C THR A 113 -3.61 2.88 -7.63
N VAL A 114 -3.92 4.18 -7.68
CA VAL A 114 -3.19 5.19 -8.46
C VAL A 114 -2.73 6.37 -7.57
N SER A 115 -3.06 6.41 -6.27
CA SER A 115 -2.61 7.48 -5.36
C SER A 115 -1.10 7.53 -5.28
N GLY A 116 -0.53 8.62 -5.82
CA GLY A 116 0.88 8.90 -5.86
C GLY A 116 1.27 9.85 -4.72
N ASP A 117 1.97 9.29 -3.73
CA ASP A 117 3.13 9.83 -3.03
C ASP A 117 3.48 8.83 -1.92
N ALA A 118 3.96 7.64 -2.33
CA ALA A 118 4.37 6.59 -1.39
C ALA A 118 5.56 7.06 -0.55
N GLU A 119 5.27 7.46 0.68
CA GLU A 119 6.29 7.75 1.67
C GLU A 119 6.82 6.42 2.24
N ILE A 120 7.98 5.96 1.74
CA ILE A 120 8.73 4.78 2.23
C ILE A 120 9.40 5.06 3.59
N ILE A 121 8.87 4.48 4.66
CA ILE A 121 9.33 4.62 6.05
C ILE A 121 10.74 4.08 6.21
#